data_AF-A0A4V1T784-F1
#
_entry.id   AF-A0A4V1T784-F1
#
_cell.length_a   1.000
_cell.length_b   1.000
_cell.length_c   1.000
_cell.angle_alpha   90.00
_cell.angle_beta   90.00
_cell.angle_gamma   90.00
#
_symmetry.space_group_name_H-M   'P 1'
#
loop_
_entity.id
_entity.type
_entity.pdbx_description
1 polymer ?
#
loop_
_entity_poly.entity_id
_entity_poly.type
_entity_poly.pdbx_seq_one_letter_code
_entity_poly.pdbx_strand_id
1 'polypeptide(L)'
;MAIEFRELDVRPMLAAGVEPFQAIMSAVEGLGPGEGLTLLAPFRPVPLFTVMERKGFDHEVSELGGGDFEVRFVPRNAPVIASEEVESETDWPEPVRSFDLSDLDPPQPMVRILAELESMAPGEVMFAVLAREPLFLFPELSKRGHKWVGNHDSTGTAFRIMIKRGGKDHVA
;
A
#
# COMPACT_ATOMS: atom_id res chain seq x y z
N MET A 1 4.28 -10.86 -3.20
CA MET A 1 3.04 -11.19 -2.48
C MET A 1 1.96 -11.42 -3.52
N ALA A 2 1.22 -12.53 -3.46
CA ALA A 2 0.11 -12.78 -4.38
C ALA A 2 -1.15 -12.08 -3.83
N ILE A 3 -1.79 -11.24 -4.64
CA ILE A 3 -3.08 -10.64 -4.30
C ILE A 3 -4.12 -11.75 -4.45
N GLU A 4 -4.85 -12.08 -3.38
CA GLU A 4 -5.99 -12.98 -3.48
C GLU A 4 -7.18 -12.23 -4.06
N PHE A 5 -7.83 -12.81 -5.08
CA PHE A 5 -8.98 -12.20 -5.73
C PHE A 5 -10.25 -12.97 -5.37
N ARG A 6 -11.23 -12.27 -4.81
CA ARG A 6 -12.58 -12.79 -4.62
C ARG A 6 -13.36 -12.67 -5.92
N GLU A 7 -13.98 -13.74 -6.39
CA GLU A 7 -14.78 -13.71 -7.61
C GLU A 7 -16.25 -13.38 -7.31
N LEU A 8 -16.85 -12.51 -8.13
CA LEU A 8 -18.27 -12.18 -8.12
C LEU A 8 -18.81 -12.15 -9.56
N ASP A 9 -19.67 -13.10 -9.90
CA ASP A 9 -20.35 -13.14 -11.19
C ASP A 9 -21.72 -12.46 -11.12
N VAL A 10 -21.88 -11.35 -11.83
CA VAL A 10 -23.13 -10.58 -11.87
C VAL A 10 -23.96 -10.82 -13.12
N ARG A 11 -23.47 -11.60 -14.08
CA ARG A 11 -24.23 -12.01 -15.28
C ARG A 11 -25.57 -12.68 -14.94
N PRO A 12 -25.67 -13.66 -14.01
CA PRO A 12 -26.96 -14.26 -13.67
C PRO A 12 -27.89 -13.28 -12.94
N MET A 13 -27.34 -12.35 -12.15
CA MET A 13 -28.14 -11.33 -11.45
C MET A 13 -28.79 -10.37 -12.44
N LEU A 14 -28.01 -9.88 -13.41
CA LEU A 14 -28.48 -8.99 -14.47
C LEU A 14 -29.47 -9.70 -15.39
N ALA A 15 -29.26 -10.98 -15.70
CA ALA A 15 -30.20 -11.79 -16.47
C ALA A 15 -31.56 -11.96 -15.74
N ALA A 16 -31.56 -11.97 -14.41
CA ALA A 16 -32.76 -12.01 -13.58
C ALA A 16 -33.39 -10.62 -13.32
N GLY A 17 -32.82 -9.54 -13.87
CA GLY A 17 -33.27 -8.17 -13.62
C GLY A 17 -32.92 -7.64 -12.21
N VAL A 18 -32.02 -8.30 -11.50
CA VAL A 18 -31.55 -7.92 -10.16
C VAL A 18 -30.35 -6.98 -10.30
N GLU A 19 -30.37 -5.87 -9.56
CA GLU A 19 -29.29 -4.90 -9.57
C GLU A 19 -28.06 -5.41 -8.80
N PRO A 20 -26.88 -5.52 -9.44
CA PRO A 20 -25.71 -6.11 -8.82
C PRO A 20 -24.91 -5.15 -7.93
N PHE A 21 -25.17 -3.84 -8.01
CA PHE A 21 -24.35 -2.83 -7.34
C PHE A 21 -24.21 -3.08 -5.83
N GLN A 22 -25.31 -3.41 -5.16
CA GLN A 22 -25.31 -3.70 -3.71
C GLN A 22 -24.49 -4.95 -3.38
N ALA A 23 -24.57 -6.00 -4.20
CA ALA A 23 -23.77 -7.22 -4.00
C ALA A 23 -22.27 -6.95 -4.21
N ILE A 24 -21.92 -6.12 -5.19
CA ILE A 24 -20.54 -5.69 -5.43
C ILE A 24 -20.02 -4.92 -4.22
N MET A 25 -20.77 -3.92 -3.72
CA MET A 25 -20.34 -3.15 -2.54
C MET A 25 -20.17 -4.03 -1.30
N SER A 26 -21.10 -4.97 -1.07
CA SER A 26 -20.98 -5.94 0.02
C SER A 26 -19.76 -6.86 -0.12
N ALA A 27 -19.43 -7.29 -1.35
CA ALA A 27 -18.24 -8.08 -1.60
C ALA A 27 -16.95 -7.28 -1.34
N VAL A 28 -16.91 -6.02 -1.75
CA VAL A 28 -15.77 -5.10 -1.53
C VAL A 28 -15.58 -4.80 -0.05
N GLU A 29 -16.65 -4.56 0.69
CA GLU A 29 -16.60 -4.34 2.15
C GLU A 29 -16.15 -5.58 2.93
N GLY A 30 -16.34 -6.77 2.36
CA GLY A 30 -15.86 -8.03 2.91
C GLY A 30 -14.45 -8.44 2.49
N LEU A 31 -13.72 -7.62 1.72
CA LEU A 31 -12.33 -7.88 1.34
C LEU A 31 -11.37 -7.58 2.49
N GLY A 32 -10.41 -8.48 2.70
CA GLY A 32 -9.29 -8.27 3.62
C GLY A 32 -8.24 -7.29 3.07
N PRO A 33 -7.31 -6.81 3.93
CA PRO A 33 -6.19 -5.98 3.49
C PRO A 33 -5.33 -6.71 2.45
N GLY A 34 -5.23 -6.15 1.25
CA GLY A 34 -4.45 -6.75 0.14
C GLY A 34 -5.22 -7.77 -0.69
N GLU A 35 -6.53 -7.93 -0.49
CA GLU A 35 -7.42 -8.71 -1.36
C GLU A 35 -8.04 -7.82 -2.46
N GLY A 36 -8.25 -8.40 -3.63
CA GLY A 36 -8.92 -7.79 -4.77
C GLY A 36 -10.27 -8.44 -5.08
N LEU A 37 -11.04 -7.84 -6.00
CA LEU A 37 -12.31 -8.37 -6.49
C LEU A 37 -12.23 -8.63 -7.99
N THR A 38 -12.51 -9.85 -8.43
CA THR A 38 -12.77 -10.17 -9.84
C THR A 38 -14.27 -10.13 -10.09
N LEU A 39 -14.71 -9.23 -10.96
CA LEU A 39 -16.11 -9.03 -11.33
C LEU A 39 -16.35 -9.49 -12.77
N LEU A 40 -17.29 -10.42 -12.96
CA LEU A 40 -17.73 -10.85 -14.29
C LEU A 40 -19.04 -10.18 -14.65
N ALA A 41 -19.05 -9.39 -15.73
CA ALA A 41 -20.21 -8.63 -16.16
C ALA A 41 -20.43 -8.75 -17.69
N PRO A 42 -21.69 -8.73 -18.17
CA PRO A 42 -22.01 -8.82 -19.60
C PRO A 42 -21.85 -7.48 -20.34
N PHE A 43 -21.21 -6.49 -19.70
CA PHE A 43 -20.87 -5.18 -20.25
C PHE A 43 -19.79 -4.52 -19.40
N ARG A 44 -19.16 -3.47 -19.95
CA ARG A 44 -18.14 -2.69 -19.23
C ARG A 44 -18.80 -1.73 -18.19
N PRO A 45 -18.58 -1.92 -16.88
CA PRO A 45 -19.26 -1.15 -15.84
C PRO A 45 -18.55 0.20 -15.58
N VAL A 46 -18.55 1.09 -16.58
CA VAL A 46 -17.84 2.39 -16.50
C VAL A 46 -18.17 3.21 -15.23
N PRO A 47 -19.45 3.32 -14.79
CA PRO A 47 -19.76 4.05 -13.57
C PRO A 47 -19.15 3.44 -12.30
N LEU A 48 -18.93 2.12 -12.30
CA LEU A 48 -18.38 1.41 -11.15
C LEU A 48 -16.90 1.72 -10.95
N PHE A 49 -16.14 1.95 -12.03
CA PHE A 49 -14.71 2.26 -11.94
C PHE A 49 -14.45 3.49 -11.09
N THR A 50 -15.21 4.58 -11.32
CA THR A 50 -15.07 5.80 -10.53
C THR A 50 -15.42 5.60 -9.04
N VAL A 51 -16.38 4.71 -8.74
CA VAL A 51 -16.73 4.36 -7.35
C VAL A 51 -15.58 3.60 -6.69
N MET A 52 -14.99 2.64 -7.40
CA MET A 52 -13.91 1.81 -6.91
C MET A 52 -12.60 2.60 -6.74
N GLU A 53 -12.28 3.51 -7.65
CA GLU A 53 -11.15 4.45 -7.53
C GLU A 53 -11.26 5.30 -6.26
N ARG A 54 -12.46 5.82 -5.96
CA ARG A 54 -12.71 6.59 -4.72
C ARG A 54 -12.59 5.75 -3.45
N LYS A 55 -12.78 4.44 -3.56
CA LYS A 55 -12.59 3.46 -2.48
C LYS A 55 -11.14 2.97 -2.37
N GLY A 56 -10.22 3.49 -3.19
CA GLY A 56 -8.82 3.12 -3.16
C GLY A 56 -8.51 1.83 -3.91
N PHE A 57 -9.25 1.52 -4.98
CA PHE A 57 -8.98 0.40 -5.87
C PHE A 57 -8.64 0.89 -7.28
N ASP A 58 -7.60 0.34 -7.87
CA ASP A 58 -7.37 0.39 -9.31
C ASP A 58 -8.17 -0.72 -10.02
N HIS A 59 -8.32 -0.63 -11.33
CA HIS A 59 -9.10 -1.59 -12.11
C HIS A 59 -8.36 -2.03 -13.38
N GLU A 60 -8.41 -3.33 -13.66
CA GLU A 60 -7.98 -3.93 -14.92
C GLU A 60 -9.20 -4.55 -15.62
N VAL A 61 -9.32 -4.37 -16.93
CA VAL A 61 -10.46 -4.89 -17.70
C VAL A 61 -9.96 -5.80 -18.80
N SER A 62 -10.49 -7.02 -18.83
CA SER A 62 -10.22 -8.04 -19.84
C SER A 62 -11.52 -8.48 -20.50
N GLU A 63 -11.56 -8.53 -21.83
CA GLU A 63 -12.71 -9.07 -22.56
C GLU A 63 -12.59 -10.59 -22.67
N LEU A 64 -13.59 -11.33 -22.17
CA LEU A 64 -13.60 -12.80 -22.15
C LEU A 64 -14.18 -13.41 -23.43
N GLY A 65 -14.70 -12.56 -24.34
CA GLY A 65 -15.38 -12.97 -25.56
C GLY A 65 -16.88 -13.17 -25.36
N GLY A 66 -17.68 -12.98 -26.42
CA GLY A 66 -19.14 -13.09 -26.36
C GLY A 66 -19.85 -11.88 -25.74
N GLY A 67 -19.15 -10.75 -25.54
CA GLY A 67 -19.68 -9.55 -24.88
C GLY A 67 -19.49 -9.54 -23.36
N ASP A 68 -18.88 -10.58 -22.80
CA ASP A 68 -18.56 -10.67 -21.37
C ASP A 68 -17.21 -10.01 -21.06
N PHE A 69 -17.16 -9.33 -19.92
CA PHE A 69 -16.02 -8.62 -19.39
C PHE A 69 -15.65 -9.17 -18.01
N GLU A 70 -14.35 -9.38 -17.81
CA GLU A 70 -13.73 -9.58 -16.52
C GLU A 70 -13.10 -8.26 -16.07
N VAL A 71 -13.49 -7.78 -14.90
CA VAL A 71 -12.93 -6.58 -14.28
C VAL A 71 -12.26 -6.99 -12.99
N ARG A 72 -10.95 -6.79 -12.86
CA ARG A 72 -10.22 -7.00 -11.62
C ARG A 72 -10.01 -5.69 -10.92
N PHE A 73 -10.59 -5.54 -9.74
CA PHE A 73 -10.32 -4.43 -8.84
C PHE A 73 -9.17 -4.81 -7.91
N VAL A 74 -8.09 -4.06 -8.01
CA VAL A 74 -6.86 -4.26 -7.24
C VAL A 74 -6.79 -3.16 -6.19
N PRO A 75 -6.59 -3.46 -4.90
CA PRO A 75 -6.39 -2.42 -3.91
C PRO A 75 -5.19 -1.56 -4.34
N ARG A 76 -5.41 -0.26 -4.50
CA ARG A 76 -4.37 0.70 -4.85
C ARG A 76 -3.44 0.76 -3.64
N ASN A 77 -2.24 0.22 -3.78
CA ASN A 77 -1.19 0.52 -2.83
C ASN A 77 -0.92 2.03 -2.91
N ALA A 78 -0.93 2.72 -1.76
CA ALA A 78 -0.52 4.11 -1.74
C ALA A 78 0.86 4.23 -2.39
N PRO A 79 1.10 5.28 -3.19
CA PRO A 79 2.36 5.45 -3.90
C PRO A 79 3.52 5.34 -2.91
N VAL A 80 4.42 4.40 -3.18
CA VAL A 80 5.62 4.24 -2.38
C VAL A 80 6.52 5.42 -2.68
N ILE A 81 6.75 6.25 -1.68
CA ILE A 81 7.77 7.29 -1.70
C ILE A 81 9.08 6.73 -1.17
N ALA A 82 10.19 7.12 -1.78
CA ALA A 82 11.50 6.59 -1.48
C ALA A 82 12.55 7.70 -1.52
N SER A 83 13.67 7.49 -0.81
CA SER A 83 14.89 8.27 -1.04
C SER A 83 15.43 8.04 -2.46
N GLU A 84 16.04 9.06 -3.08
CA GLU A 84 16.47 9.08 -4.49
C GLU A 84 17.41 7.93 -4.91
N GLU A 85 18.08 7.25 -3.97
CA GLU A 85 19.06 6.17 -4.22
C GLU A 85 18.49 4.75 -4.05
N VAL A 86 17.16 4.59 -4.10
CA VAL A 86 16.50 3.28 -4.04
C VAL A 86 16.18 2.83 -5.47
N GLU A 87 17.18 2.31 -6.18
CA GLU A 87 17.05 1.85 -7.56
C GLU A 87 16.54 0.41 -7.70
N SER A 88 16.35 -0.35 -6.61
CA SER A 88 15.96 -1.76 -6.69
C SER A 88 15.13 -2.23 -5.50
N GLU A 89 13.96 -2.81 -5.79
CA GLU A 89 13.05 -3.44 -4.81
C GLU A 89 13.70 -4.62 -4.06
N THR A 90 14.79 -5.18 -4.58
CA THR A 90 15.45 -6.40 -4.06
C THR A 90 16.43 -6.17 -2.90
N ASP A 91 16.72 -4.91 -2.51
CA ASP A 91 17.81 -4.60 -1.54
C ASP A 91 17.32 -4.31 -0.11
N TRP A 92 16.11 -4.75 0.22
CA TRP A 92 15.46 -4.52 1.52
C TRP A 92 15.29 -5.83 2.29
N PRO A 93 16.22 -6.17 3.22
CA PRO A 93 16.05 -7.35 4.08
C PRO A 93 14.89 -7.16 5.06
N GLU A 94 14.44 -8.27 5.67
CA GLU A 94 13.41 -8.22 6.70
C GLU A 94 13.81 -7.28 7.86
N PRO A 95 12.86 -6.48 8.38
CA PRO A 95 13.15 -5.54 9.44
C PRO A 95 13.57 -6.28 10.72
N VAL A 96 14.77 -5.98 11.21
CA VAL A 96 15.27 -6.51 12.49
C VAL A 96 14.59 -5.85 13.69
N ARG A 97 13.98 -4.67 13.47
CA ARG A 97 13.20 -3.92 14.46
C ARG A 97 11.94 -3.37 13.83
N SER A 98 10.83 -3.44 14.56
CA SER A 98 9.51 -2.97 14.14
C SER A 98 8.86 -2.18 15.26
N PHE A 99 8.40 -0.97 14.99
CA PHE A 99 7.80 -0.08 15.98
C PHE A 99 6.47 0.49 15.51
N ASP A 100 5.48 0.51 16.39
CA ASP A 100 4.31 1.36 16.22
C ASP A 100 4.51 2.66 16.99
N LEU A 101 4.57 3.76 16.25
CA LEU A 101 4.76 5.12 16.77
C LEU A 101 3.60 6.02 16.34
N SER A 102 2.46 5.44 15.94
CA SER A 102 1.27 6.17 15.53
C SER A 102 0.57 6.90 16.69
N ASP A 103 0.80 6.46 17.93
CA ASP A 103 0.24 7.10 19.13
C ASP A 103 1.06 8.31 19.64
N LEU A 104 2.24 8.56 19.05
CA LEU A 104 3.14 9.60 19.54
C LEU A 104 2.98 10.92 18.77
N ASP A 105 2.96 12.03 19.51
CA ASP A 105 2.90 13.36 18.93
C ASP A 105 4.25 13.80 18.33
N PRO A 106 4.26 14.49 17.18
CA PRO A 106 5.49 15.11 16.67
C PRO A 106 6.12 16.06 17.70
N PRO A 107 7.46 16.05 17.90
CA PRO A 107 8.49 15.32 17.14
C PRO A 107 8.90 13.95 17.72
N GLN A 108 8.15 13.39 18.68
CA GLN A 108 8.55 12.20 19.43
C GLN A 108 8.81 10.96 18.55
N PRO A 109 7.99 10.64 17.52
CA PRO A 109 8.30 9.52 16.61
C PRO A 109 9.66 9.68 15.94
N MET A 110 9.99 10.89 15.50
CA MET A 110 11.24 11.20 14.80
C MET A 110 12.45 10.99 15.73
N VAL A 111 12.39 11.50 16.96
CA VAL A 111 13.49 11.33 17.93
C VAL A 111 13.74 9.86 18.23
N ARG A 112 12.67 9.08 18.40
CA ARG A 112 12.77 7.65 18.69
C ARG A 112 13.35 6.86 17.51
N ILE A 113 12.88 7.12 16.29
CA ILE A 113 13.43 6.52 15.07
C ILE A 113 14.93 6.77 14.94
N LEU A 114 15.37 8.02 15.11
CA LEU A 114 16.78 8.38 14.97
C LEU A 114 17.65 7.72 16.05
N ALA A 115 17.18 7.69 17.30
CA ALA A 115 17.89 7.03 18.40
C ALA A 115 18.03 5.51 18.18
N GLU A 116 16.98 4.85 17.69
CA GLU A 116 17.03 3.42 17.38
C GLU A 116 18.03 3.12 16.26
N LEU A 117 18.00 3.92 15.17
CA LEU A 117 18.94 3.79 14.05
C LEU A 117 20.41 3.97 14.46
N GLU A 118 20.69 4.77 15.49
CA GLU A 118 22.04 4.94 16.02
C GLU A 118 22.57 3.67 16.71
N SER A 119 21.67 2.85 17.26
CA SER A 119 22.01 1.57 17.89
C SER A 119 22.05 0.37 16.93
N MET A 120 21.65 0.58 15.67
CA MET A 120 21.59 -0.45 14.63
C MET A 120 22.90 -0.57 13.85
N ALA A 121 23.20 -1.78 13.38
CA ALA A 121 24.34 -2.03 12.51
C ALA A 121 24.06 -1.52 11.08
N PRO A 122 25.09 -1.07 10.35
CA PRO A 122 24.98 -0.76 8.92
C PRO A 122 24.35 -1.89 8.12
N GLY A 123 23.37 -1.55 7.29
CA GLY A 123 22.62 -2.49 6.45
C GLY A 123 21.35 -3.05 7.11
N GLU A 124 21.18 -2.93 8.43
CA GLU A 124 19.97 -3.37 9.11
C GLU A 124 18.76 -2.50 8.75
N VAL A 125 17.59 -3.12 8.68
CA VAL A 125 16.32 -2.43 8.37
C VAL A 125 15.45 -2.32 9.60
N MET A 126 14.86 -1.14 9.79
CA MET A 126 13.82 -0.88 10.77
C MET A 126 12.51 -0.58 10.05
N PHE A 127 11.40 -1.10 10.58
CA PHE A 127 10.05 -0.74 10.18
C PHE A 127 9.40 0.15 11.25
N ALA A 128 8.68 1.19 10.84
CA ALA A 128 7.90 2.02 11.74
C ALA A 128 6.53 2.39 11.14
N VAL A 129 5.51 2.44 12.00
CA VAL A 129 4.18 2.99 11.68
C VAL A 129 4.05 4.35 12.35
N LEU A 130 3.55 5.34 11.62
CA LEU A 130 3.43 6.73 12.04
C LEU A 130 2.00 7.24 11.79
N ALA A 131 1.54 8.18 12.61
CA ALA A 131 0.19 8.77 12.46
C ALA A 131 0.00 9.58 11.17
N ARG A 132 1.11 10.03 10.57
CA ARG A 132 1.14 10.92 9.41
C ARG A 132 2.50 10.85 8.72
N GLU A 133 2.57 11.36 7.50
CA GLU A 133 3.80 11.44 6.72
C GLU A 133 4.86 12.32 7.42
N PRO A 134 6.07 11.80 7.69
CA PRO A 134 7.08 12.51 8.47
C PRO A 134 8.01 13.36 7.60
N LEU A 135 7.50 14.46 7.04
CA LEU A 135 8.25 15.34 6.11
C LEU A 135 9.61 15.81 6.64
N PHE A 136 9.74 16.05 7.95
CA PHE A 136 11.00 16.46 8.58
C PHE A 136 11.99 15.31 8.84
N LEU A 137 11.51 14.07 8.88
CA LEU A 137 12.37 12.90 9.08
C LEU A 137 13.16 12.58 7.81
N PHE A 138 12.55 12.72 6.63
CA PHE A 138 13.20 12.41 5.35
C PHE A 138 14.56 13.10 5.15
N PRO A 139 14.70 14.44 5.30
CA PRO A 139 16.00 15.09 5.15
C PRO A 139 16.99 14.66 6.24
N GLU A 140 16.54 14.39 7.46
CA GLU A 140 17.39 13.90 8.55
C GLU A 140 17.93 12.49 8.27
N LEU A 141 17.12 11.62 7.65
CA LEU A 141 17.53 10.29 7.22
C LEU A 141 18.58 10.36 6.10
N SER A 142 18.29 11.12 5.05
CA SER A 142 19.21 11.31 3.92
C SER A 142 20.53 11.93 4.36
N LYS A 143 20.51 12.95 5.24
CA LYS A 143 21.71 13.60 5.78
C LYS A 143 22.64 12.63 6.53
N ARG A 144 22.09 11.59 7.13
CA ARG A 144 22.84 10.55 7.85
C ARG A 144 23.21 9.35 6.96
N GLY A 145 22.89 9.42 5.66
CA GLY A 145 23.12 8.36 4.69
C GLY A 145 22.17 7.17 4.81
N HIS A 146 21.07 7.29 5.55
CA HIS A 146 20.07 6.23 5.62
C HIS A 146 19.21 6.23 4.36
N LYS A 147 18.87 5.04 3.89
CA LYS A 147 17.88 4.87 2.82
C LYS A 147 16.51 4.62 3.46
N TRP A 148 15.45 5.09 2.80
CA TRP A 148 14.10 4.85 3.28
C TRP A 148 13.12 4.64 2.13
N VAL A 149 12.09 3.85 2.40
CA VAL A 149 10.91 3.69 1.56
C VAL A 149 9.69 3.72 2.46
N GLY A 150 8.60 4.33 2.01
CA GLY A 150 7.38 4.40 2.80
C GLY A 150 6.16 4.68 1.96
N ASN A 151 5.01 4.35 2.50
CA ASN A 151 3.72 4.63 1.90
C ASN A 151 2.67 4.80 2.99
N HIS A 152 1.54 5.38 2.61
CA HIS A 152 0.36 5.28 3.47
C HIS A 152 -0.15 3.84 3.47
N ASP A 153 -0.79 3.45 4.57
CA ASP A 153 -1.63 2.27 4.58
C ASP A 153 -2.79 2.42 3.58
N SER A 154 -3.48 1.31 3.31
CA SER A 154 -4.61 1.27 2.38
C SER A 154 -5.76 2.21 2.77
N THR A 155 -5.83 2.62 4.03
CA THR A 155 -6.83 3.54 4.57
C THR A 155 -6.39 5.00 4.54
N GLY A 156 -5.12 5.29 4.24
CA GLY A 156 -4.55 6.65 4.27
C GLY A 156 -4.30 7.20 5.68
N THR A 157 -4.60 6.43 6.72
CA THR A 157 -4.61 6.85 8.13
C THR A 157 -3.25 6.78 8.80
N ALA A 158 -2.42 5.83 8.39
CA ALA A 158 -1.09 5.65 8.94
C ALA A 158 -0.05 5.66 7.84
N PHE A 159 1.12 6.19 8.14
CA PHE A 159 2.28 6.16 7.26
C PHE A 159 3.22 5.05 7.72
N ARG A 160 3.51 4.10 6.83
CA ARG A 160 4.43 3.00 7.07
C ARG A 160 5.75 3.31 6.40
N ILE A 161 6.84 3.16 7.13
CA ILE A 161 8.18 3.44 6.62
C ILE A 161 9.14 2.30 6.98
N MET A 162 9.92 1.87 5.99
CA MET A 162 11.12 1.06 6.18
C MET A 162 12.35 1.95 6.03
N ILE A 163 13.30 1.80 6.93
CA ILE A 163 14.51 2.61 6.97
C ILE A 163 15.69 1.65 7.08
N LYS A 164 16.57 1.68 6.08
CA LYS A 164 17.82 0.92 6.05
C LYS A 164 18.92 1.78 6.63
N ARG A 165 19.57 1.27 7.68
CA ARG A 165 20.69 1.93 8.34
C ARG A 165 21.85 2.07 7.35
N GLY A 166 22.09 3.28 6.87
CA GLY A 166 23.31 3.59 6.12
C GLY A 166 24.56 3.30 6.92
N GLY A 167 25.61 2.82 6.26
CA GLY A 167 26.95 2.82 6.83
C GLY A 167 27.46 4.25 6.90
N LYS A 168 27.82 4.73 8.10
CA LYS A 168 28.65 5.94 8.16
C LYS A 168 30.01 5.53 7.60
N ASP A 169 30.31 5.91 6.35
CA ASP A 169 31.68 6.27 6.03
C ASP A 169 31.97 7.53 6.85
N HIS A 170 32.49 7.30 8.05
CA HIS A 170 33.14 8.33 8.84
C HIS A 170 34.42 8.69 8.07
N VAL A 171 34.29 9.54 7.06
CA VAL A 171 35.48 10.18 6.47
C VAL A 171 36.04 11.06 7.57
N ALA A 172 37.22 10.65 8.03
CA ALA A 172 38.02 11.23 9.08
C ALA A 172 38.36 12.70 8.87
#